data_AF-A0A1H9HZ44-F1
#
_entry.id   AF-A0A1H9HZ44-F1
#
_cell.length_a   1.000
_cell.length_b   1.000
_cell.length_c   1.000
_cell.angle_alpha   90.00
_cell.angle_beta   90.00
_cell.angle_gamma   90.00
#
_symmetry.space_group_name_H-M   'P 1'
#
loop_
_entity.id
_entity.type
_entity.pdbx_description
1 polymer ?
#
loop_
_entity_poly.entity_id
_entity_poly.type
_entity_poly.pdbx_seq_one_letter_code
_entity_poly.pdbx_strand_id
1 'polypeptide(L)'
;MRIIFIGNSHTYMNDMPQLVSEMIESATGEKCEVVMLAYSARSLKWHMGEEYFSERFNILHGKYDYCIIQEQAHPMTDEADTIAYAARIIELCKKANTVPVIFETWAEKVKPENQTEMNRRYQSLAKDQGALLAPIGEVWSSAMKELQDSLGADLYYRDGEHASAIGDFLVSMVLTKLITGKLPSEDFLKAYDFTIPDQNWFPVKEDIDNEIVSISKDVATVIRKHVSAHAALPFVTKN
;
A
#
# COMPACT_ATOMS: atom_id res chain seq x y z
N MET A 1 3.59 3.65 -17.38
CA MET A 1 2.45 3.96 -16.48
C MET A 1 2.91 4.90 -15.39
N ARG A 2 2.05 5.78 -14.85
CA ARG A 2 2.36 6.68 -13.73
C ARG A 2 1.37 6.50 -12.58
N ILE A 3 1.88 6.39 -11.35
CA ILE A 3 1.08 6.15 -10.16
C ILE A 3 1.43 7.20 -9.10
N ILE A 4 0.41 7.81 -8.48
CA ILE A 4 0.60 8.63 -7.28
C ILE A 4 0.12 7.90 -6.04
N PHE A 5 0.87 8.01 -4.95
CA PHE A 5 0.52 7.52 -3.63
C PHE A 5 0.26 8.71 -2.70
N ILE A 6 -0.89 8.69 -2.01
CA ILE A 6 -1.27 9.66 -0.98
C ILE A 6 -1.42 8.89 0.32
N GLY A 7 -0.66 9.25 1.36
CA GLY A 7 -0.70 8.52 2.62
C GLY A 7 0.30 8.98 3.66
N ASN A 8 0.85 8.03 4.42
CA ASN A 8 1.74 8.29 5.54
C ASN A 8 2.83 7.22 5.65
N SER A 9 3.24 6.88 6.86
CA SER A 9 4.29 5.90 7.15
C SER A 9 4.00 4.50 6.62
N HIS A 10 2.74 4.13 6.44
CA HIS A 10 2.36 2.84 5.82
C HIS A 10 2.51 2.87 4.29
N THR A 11 2.79 4.05 3.72
CA THR A 11 3.13 4.23 2.31
C THR A 11 4.64 4.41 2.13
N TYR A 12 5.30 5.30 2.88
CA TYR A 12 6.73 5.58 2.62
C TYR A 12 7.69 4.56 3.22
N MET A 13 7.23 3.69 4.14
CA MET A 13 8.10 2.68 4.75
C MET A 13 8.77 1.84 3.66
N ASN A 14 10.08 1.63 3.84
CA ASN A 14 10.91 0.80 2.97
C ASN A 14 10.75 1.14 1.48
N ASP A 15 10.56 2.42 1.16
CA ASP A 15 10.36 2.91 -0.21
C ASP A 15 9.35 2.08 -1.02
N MET A 16 8.27 1.63 -0.37
CA MET A 16 7.27 0.72 -0.94
C MET A 16 6.76 1.15 -2.33
N PRO A 17 6.51 2.44 -2.64
CA PRO A 17 6.13 2.87 -3.99
C PRO A 17 7.17 2.51 -5.05
N GLN A 18 8.46 2.61 -4.74
CA GLN A 18 9.53 2.22 -5.67
C GLN A 18 9.52 0.70 -5.88
N LEU A 19 9.25 -0.08 -4.82
CA LEU A 19 9.11 -1.53 -4.93
C LEU A 19 7.92 -1.94 -5.83
N VAL A 20 6.78 -1.25 -5.71
CA VAL A 20 5.63 -1.40 -6.64
C VAL A 20 6.05 -1.13 -8.08
N SER A 21 6.82 -0.06 -8.30
CA SER A 21 7.31 0.31 -9.63
C SER A 21 8.11 -0.83 -10.28
N GLU A 22 9.07 -1.39 -9.54
CA GLU A 22 9.93 -2.48 -10.01
C GLU A 22 9.17 -3.79 -10.21
N MET A 23 8.20 -4.10 -9.34
CA MET A 23 7.36 -5.29 -9.50
C MET A 23 6.45 -5.19 -10.74
N ILE A 24 5.91 -4.02 -11.02
CA ILE A 24 5.13 -3.76 -12.24
C ILE A 24 6.00 -3.91 -13.48
N GLU A 25 7.21 -3.35 -13.46
CA GLU A 25 8.18 -3.51 -14.55
C GLU A 25 8.52 -4.98 -14.78
N SER A 26 8.77 -5.74 -13.71
CA SER A 26 8.99 -7.18 -13.78
C SER A 26 7.79 -7.95 -14.35
N ALA A 27 6.57 -7.57 -13.99
CA ALA A 27 5.35 -8.25 -14.40
C ALA A 27 4.92 -7.96 -15.85
N THR A 28 5.29 -6.79 -16.38
CA THR A 28 4.76 -6.26 -17.63
C THR A 28 5.82 -6.00 -18.70
N GLY A 29 7.07 -5.77 -18.31
CA GLY A 29 8.14 -5.27 -19.18
C GLY A 29 8.03 -3.77 -19.48
N GLU A 30 7.03 -3.07 -18.92
CA GLU A 30 6.79 -1.65 -19.16
C GLU A 30 7.19 -0.81 -17.97
N LYS A 31 7.84 0.34 -18.23
CA LYS A 31 8.25 1.28 -17.19
C LYS A 31 7.09 1.79 -16.36
N CYS A 32 7.30 1.84 -15.06
CA CYS A 32 6.40 2.47 -14.10
C CYS A 32 7.10 3.67 -13.46
N GLU A 33 6.39 4.79 -13.36
CA GLU A 33 6.84 5.95 -12.59
C GLU A 33 5.94 6.10 -11.37
N VAL A 34 6.54 6.33 -10.21
CA VAL A 34 5.80 6.53 -8.97
C VAL A 34 6.10 7.90 -8.38
N VAL A 35 5.07 8.51 -7.81
CA VAL A 35 5.15 9.75 -7.04
C VAL A 35 4.49 9.50 -5.70
N MET A 36 5.06 10.06 -4.64
CA MET A 36 4.53 9.90 -3.29
C MET A 36 4.32 11.26 -2.64
N LEU A 37 3.12 11.48 -2.11
CA LEU A 37 2.77 12.53 -1.17
C LEU A 37 2.39 11.86 0.14
N ALA A 38 3.40 11.50 0.94
CA ALA A 38 3.21 10.80 2.19
C ALA A 38 3.91 11.49 3.36
N TYR A 39 3.18 11.67 4.46
CA TYR A 39 3.67 12.41 5.62
C TYR A 39 3.40 11.64 6.91
N SER A 40 4.40 11.56 7.80
CA SER A 40 4.32 10.76 9.02
C SER A 40 3.07 11.09 9.85
N ALA A 41 2.33 10.05 10.23
CA ALA A 41 1.10 10.11 11.05
C ALA A 41 -0.05 10.99 10.50
N ARG A 42 -0.04 11.31 9.19
CA ARG A 42 -1.09 12.17 8.59
C ARG A 42 -2.25 11.36 8.04
N SER A 43 -3.46 11.86 8.30
CA SER A 43 -4.73 11.33 7.81
C SER A 43 -5.15 12.01 6.51
N LEU A 44 -6.14 11.45 5.79
CA LEU A 44 -6.69 12.07 4.59
C LEU A 44 -7.32 13.44 4.87
N LYS A 45 -7.87 13.62 6.09
CA LYS A 45 -8.33 14.92 6.59
C LYS A 45 -7.22 15.96 6.59
N TRP A 46 -6.05 15.59 7.07
CA TRP A 46 -4.88 16.47 7.10
C TRP A 46 -4.42 16.81 5.67
N HIS A 47 -4.30 15.82 4.79
CA HIS A 47 -3.96 16.06 3.37
C HIS A 47 -4.91 17.08 2.72
N MET A 48 -6.21 16.86 2.87
CA MET A 48 -7.24 17.71 2.25
C MET A 48 -7.53 19.02 2.99
N GLY A 49 -6.83 19.28 4.09
CA GLY A 49 -6.93 20.48 4.91
C GLY A 49 -5.66 21.33 4.86
N GLU A 50 -4.52 20.75 5.25
CA GLU A 50 -3.24 21.44 5.44
C GLU A 50 -2.39 21.48 4.17
N GLU A 51 -2.37 20.40 3.38
CA GLU A 51 -1.54 20.32 2.18
C GLU A 51 -2.33 20.52 0.87
N TYR A 52 -3.67 20.63 0.94
CA TYR A 52 -4.62 20.52 -0.19
C TYR A 52 -4.14 21.00 -1.57
N PHE A 53 -3.44 22.13 -1.64
CA PHE A 53 -2.94 22.67 -2.91
C PHE A 53 -1.88 21.77 -3.56
N SER A 54 -1.01 21.14 -2.77
CA SER A 54 -0.03 20.15 -3.19
C SER A 54 -0.72 18.90 -3.75
N GLU A 55 -1.69 18.30 -3.04
CA GLU A 55 -2.43 17.13 -3.54
C GLU A 55 -3.22 17.46 -4.78
N ARG A 56 -3.99 18.55 -4.74
CA ARG A 56 -4.83 18.97 -5.87
C ARG A 56 -3.99 19.22 -7.12
N PHE A 57 -2.86 19.93 -6.99
CA PHE A 57 -2.00 20.22 -8.14
C PHE A 57 -1.45 18.95 -8.75
N ASN A 58 -0.90 18.05 -7.92
CA ASN A 58 -0.36 16.79 -8.40
C ASN A 58 -1.45 15.93 -9.06
N ILE A 59 -2.59 15.70 -8.41
CA ILE A 59 -3.66 14.86 -8.98
C ILE A 59 -4.15 15.43 -10.33
N LEU A 60 -4.42 16.74 -10.41
CA LEU A 60 -5.03 17.33 -11.62
C LEU A 60 -4.06 17.50 -12.79
N HIS A 61 -2.75 17.64 -12.54
CA HIS A 61 -1.76 17.95 -13.57
C HIS A 61 -0.71 16.86 -13.78
N GLY A 62 -0.60 15.89 -12.87
CA GLY A 62 0.39 14.82 -12.90
C GLY A 62 0.09 13.71 -13.92
N LYS A 63 -1.12 13.66 -14.48
CA LYS A 63 -1.53 12.68 -15.51
C LYS A 63 -1.24 11.23 -15.07
N TYR A 64 -1.69 10.89 -13.86
CA TYR A 64 -1.52 9.55 -13.32
C TYR A 64 -2.57 8.60 -13.87
N ASP A 65 -2.16 7.36 -14.11
CA ASP A 65 -3.07 6.26 -14.44
C ASP A 65 -3.82 5.81 -13.18
N TYR A 66 -3.13 5.76 -12.03
CA TYR A 66 -3.69 5.34 -10.74
C TYR A 66 -3.32 6.31 -9.61
N CYS A 67 -4.24 6.49 -8.66
CA CYS A 67 -4.03 7.19 -7.41
C CYS A 67 -4.31 6.24 -6.25
N ILE A 68 -3.27 5.86 -5.51
CA ILE A 68 -3.35 5.01 -4.33
C ILE A 68 -3.63 5.90 -3.12
N ILE A 69 -4.71 5.62 -2.41
CA ILE A 69 -5.23 6.46 -1.32
C ILE A 69 -5.19 5.64 -0.03
N GLN A 70 -4.30 6.03 0.88
CA GLN A 70 -4.06 5.34 2.15
C GLN A 70 -4.43 6.23 3.34
N GLU A 71 -5.41 5.80 4.13
CA GLU A 71 -5.82 6.48 5.37
C GLU A 71 -4.95 6.01 6.56
N GLN A 72 -4.83 6.85 7.58
CA GLN A 72 -4.23 6.51 8.86
C GLN A 72 -4.91 5.30 9.52
N ALA A 73 -4.11 4.28 9.85
CA ALA A 73 -4.57 3.01 10.38
C ALA A 73 -4.56 2.91 11.92
N HIS A 74 -3.52 3.47 12.57
CA HIS A 74 -3.23 3.25 13.99
C HIS A 74 -3.04 4.60 14.71
N PRO A 75 -4.07 5.10 15.42
CA PRO A 75 -5.42 4.56 15.50
C PRO A 75 -6.23 4.76 14.20
N MET A 76 -7.29 3.97 14.02
CA MET A 76 -8.24 4.20 12.94
C MET A 76 -8.89 5.57 13.13
N THR A 77 -8.97 6.33 12.05
CA THR A 77 -9.69 7.61 12.06
C THR A 77 -11.21 7.38 12.16
N ASP A 78 -11.94 8.47 12.43
CA ASP A 78 -13.40 8.44 12.38
C ASP A 78 -13.85 8.07 10.96
N GLU A 79 -14.78 7.10 10.84
CA GLU A 79 -15.21 6.57 9.54
C GLU A 79 -15.84 7.64 8.66
N ALA A 80 -16.58 8.60 9.25
CA ALA A 80 -17.19 9.68 8.48
C ALA A 80 -16.13 10.64 7.92
N ASP A 81 -15.07 10.92 8.70
CA ASP A 81 -13.91 11.68 8.20
C ASP A 81 -13.24 10.90 7.06
N THR A 82 -12.92 9.61 7.21
CA THR A 82 -12.30 8.81 6.15
C THR A 82 -13.12 8.88 4.85
N ILE A 83 -14.43 8.64 4.95
CA ILE A 83 -15.35 8.69 3.79
C ILE A 83 -15.33 10.07 3.14
N ALA A 84 -15.48 11.13 3.93
CA ALA A 84 -15.57 12.48 3.42
C ALA A 84 -14.29 12.91 2.69
N TYR A 85 -13.12 12.63 3.25
CA TYR A 85 -11.85 13.09 2.67
C TYR A 85 -11.34 12.19 1.55
N ALA A 86 -11.55 10.86 1.62
CA ALA A 86 -11.32 9.98 0.49
C ALA A 86 -12.21 10.37 -0.71
N ALA A 87 -13.50 10.68 -0.50
CA ALA A 87 -14.40 11.13 -1.56
C ALA A 87 -13.90 12.39 -2.27
N ARG A 88 -13.31 13.36 -1.54
CA ARG A 88 -12.73 14.57 -2.14
C ARG A 88 -11.53 14.25 -3.04
N ILE A 89 -10.66 13.33 -2.63
CA ILE A 89 -9.51 12.88 -3.45
C ILE A 89 -10.02 12.13 -4.69
N ILE A 90 -10.99 11.23 -4.52
CA ILE A 90 -11.62 10.48 -5.61
C ILE A 90 -12.28 11.43 -6.63
N GLU A 91 -12.92 12.50 -6.18
CA GLU A 91 -13.49 13.52 -7.08
C GLU A 91 -12.41 14.20 -7.93
N LEU A 92 -11.26 14.53 -7.33
CA LEU A 92 -10.11 15.06 -8.08
C LEU A 92 -9.59 14.04 -9.10
N CYS A 93 -9.49 12.76 -8.72
CA CYS A 93 -9.08 11.69 -9.62
C CYS A 93 -10.04 11.56 -10.82
N LYS A 94 -11.36 11.60 -10.58
CA LYS A 94 -12.39 11.58 -11.64
C LYS A 94 -12.23 12.75 -12.61
N LYS A 95 -11.97 13.96 -12.11
CA LYS A 95 -11.70 15.15 -12.95
C LYS A 95 -10.43 15.03 -13.78
N ALA A 96 -9.43 14.28 -13.29
CA ALA A 96 -8.15 14.06 -13.96
C ALA A 96 -8.13 12.80 -14.86
N ASN A 97 -9.20 12.01 -14.88
CA ASN A 97 -9.23 10.66 -15.48
C ASN A 97 -8.19 9.70 -14.88
N THR A 98 -7.88 9.86 -13.60
CA THR A 98 -7.04 8.95 -12.82
C THR A 98 -7.91 7.92 -12.09
N VAL A 99 -7.51 6.64 -12.09
CA VAL A 99 -8.27 5.58 -11.42
C VAL A 99 -7.94 5.58 -9.92
N PRO A 100 -8.91 5.85 -9.02
CA PRO A 100 -8.68 5.80 -7.59
C PRO A 100 -8.61 4.35 -7.09
N VAL A 101 -7.64 4.09 -6.21
CA VAL A 101 -7.44 2.82 -5.52
C VAL A 101 -7.40 3.08 -4.02
N ILE A 102 -8.31 2.46 -3.28
CA ILE A 102 -8.32 2.47 -1.82
C ILE A 102 -7.32 1.43 -1.33
N PHE A 103 -6.34 1.88 -0.56
CA PHE A 103 -5.37 1.04 0.13
C PHE A 103 -5.99 0.58 1.46
N GLU A 104 -6.44 -0.68 1.52
CA GLU A 104 -6.98 -1.27 2.74
C GLU A 104 -5.83 -1.60 3.71
N THR A 105 -5.63 -0.79 4.75
CA THR A 105 -4.55 -1.03 5.73
C THR A 105 -4.81 -2.28 6.57
N TRP A 106 -3.75 -2.75 7.25
CA TRP A 106 -3.80 -3.89 8.16
C TRP A 106 -4.01 -3.46 9.63
N ALA A 107 -4.42 -4.40 10.48
CA ALA A 107 -4.55 -4.20 11.92
C ALA A 107 -3.19 -4.32 12.64
N GLU A 108 -3.04 -3.66 13.79
CA GLU A 108 -1.87 -3.81 14.67
C GLU A 108 -1.73 -5.28 15.10
N LYS A 109 -0.50 -5.78 15.19
CA LYS A 109 -0.19 -7.17 15.56
C LYS A 109 -0.79 -7.59 16.90
N VAL A 110 -0.93 -6.65 17.83
CA VAL A 110 -1.49 -6.87 19.17
C VAL A 110 -3.03 -6.92 19.20
N LYS A 111 -3.71 -6.47 18.13
CA LYS A 111 -5.17 -6.44 18.00
C LYS A 111 -5.63 -6.92 16.61
N PRO A 112 -5.27 -8.16 16.21
CA PRO A 112 -5.61 -8.68 14.89
C PRO A 112 -7.14 -8.75 14.63
N GLU A 113 -7.95 -8.78 15.69
CA GLU A 113 -9.41 -8.73 15.62
C GLU A 113 -9.95 -7.44 14.96
N ASN A 114 -9.20 -6.33 15.02
CA ASN A 114 -9.60 -5.06 14.40
C ASN A 114 -9.69 -5.14 12.87
N GLN A 115 -9.01 -6.11 12.25
CA GLN A 115 -9.02 -6.25 10.78
C GLN A 115 -10.45 -6.41 10.24
N THR A 116 -11.33 -7.09 10.97
CA THR A 116 -12.72 -7.32 10.52
C THR A 116 -13.46 -6.00 10.29
N GLU A 117 -13.30 -5.05 11.21
CA GLU A 117 -13.92 -3.73 11.09
C GLU A 117 -13.23 -2.87 10.03
N MET A 118 -11.91 -2.95 9.91
CA MET A 118 -11.15 -2.27 8.84
C MET A 118 -11.63 -2.70 7.45
N ASN A 119 -11.75 -4.01 7.23
CA ASN A 119 -12.23 -4.56 5.96
C ASN A 119 -13.63 -4.02 5.63
N ARG A 120 -14.54 -4.05 6.60
CA ARG A 120 -15.90 -3.53 6.40
C ARG A 120 -15.89 -2.05 5.96
N ARG A 121 -15.10 -1.21 6.63
CA ARG A 121 -15.00 0.23 6.31
C ARG A 121 -14.49 0.46 4.90
N TYR A 122 -13.37 -0.17 4.54
CA TYR A 122 -12.74 0.03 3.23
C TYR A 122 -13.56 -0.58 2.09
N GLN A 123 -14.18 -1.74 2.30
CA GLN A 123 -15.11 -2.34 1.33
C GLN A 123 -16.33 -1.46 1.09
N SER A 124 -16.93 -0.89 2.14
CA SER A 124 -18.04 0.05 1.99
C SER A 124 -17.60 1.31 1.24
N LEU A 125 -16.47 1.90 1.64
CA LEU A 125 -15.92 3.11 1.00
C LEU A 125 -15.67 2.89 -0.50
N ALA A 126 -14.96 1.82 -0.87
CA ALA A 126 -14.62 1.54 -2.26
C ALA A 126 -15.87 1.30 -3.11
N LYS A 127 -16.84 0.54 -2.58
CA LYS A 127 -18.12 0.28 -3.23
C LYS A 127 -18.93 1.57 -3.44
N ASP A 128 -19.09 2.37 -2.39
CA ASP A 128 -19.96 3.55 -2.41
C ASP A 128 -19.38 4.69 -3.28
N GLN A 129 -18.04 4.79 -3.36
CA GLN A 129 -17.36 5.80 -4.17
C GLN A 129 -17.04 5.35 -5.60
N GLY A 130 -17.21 4.07 -5.92
CA GLY A 130 -16.81 3.47 -7.19
C GLY A 130 -15.30 3.56 -7.39
N ALA A 131 -14.53 3.12 -6.40
CA ALA A 131 -13.07 3.05 -6.45
C ALA A 131 -12.60 1.59 -6.39
N LEU A 132 -11.41 1.30 -6.92
CA LEU A 132 -10.82 -0.03 -6.75
C LEU A 132 -10.40 -0.21 -5.28
N LEU A 133 -10.45 -1.45 -4.79
CA LEU A 133 -9.97 -1.82 -3.45
C LEU A 133 -8.74 -2.71 -3.59
N ALA A 134 -7.63 -2.33 -2.94
CA ALA A 134 -6.48 -3.20 -2.73
C ALA A 134 -6.67 -3.92 -1.38
N PRO A 135 -6.98 -5.23 -1.36
CA PRO A 135 -7.35 -5.97 -0.14
C PRO A 135 -6.10 -6.38 0.66
N ILE A 136 -5.27 -5.41 1.02
CA ILE A 136 -3.96 -5.66 1.64
C ILE A 136 -4.15 -6.24 3.04
N GLY A 137 -5.05 -5.68 3.86
CA GLY A 137 -5.34 -6.17 5.21
C GLY A 137 -5.88 -7.61 5.26
N GLU A 138 -6.76 -7.96 4.34
CA GLU A 138 -7.22 -9.34 4.11
C GLU A 138 -6.06 -10.30 3.79
N VAL A 139 -5.26 -9.97 2.76
CA VAL A 139 -4.11 -10.79 2.32
C VAL A 139 -3.04 -10.88 3.41
N TRP A 140 -2.79 -9.79 4.11
CA TRP A 140 -1.88 -9.71 5.24
C TRP A 140 -2.28 -10.69 6.34
N SER A 141 -3.55 -10.64 6.74
CA SER A 141 -4.09 -11.50 7.80
C SER A 141 -4.07 -12.98 7.43
N SER A 142 -4.27 -13.31 6.15
CA SER A 142 -4.21 -14.70 5.68
C SER A 142 -2.78 -15.22 5.58
N ALA A 143 -1.85 -14.42 5.03
CA ALA A 143 -0.45 -14.77 4.89
C ALA A 143 0.25 -14.91 6.24
N MET A 144 -0.02 -13.99 7.18
CA MET A 144 0.56 -14.01 8.52
C MET A 144 0.29 -15.33 9.25
N LYS A 145 -0.91 -15.91 9.11
CA LYS A 145 -1.26 -17.19 9.75
C LYS A 145 -0.39 -18.36 9.29
N GLU A 146 0.07 -18.33 8.04
CA GLU A 146 0.94 -19.37 7.48
C GLU A 146 2.43 -19.06 7.74
N LEU A 147 2.79 -17.79 7.81
CA LEU A 147 4.16 -17.35 8.08
C LEU A 147 4.54 -17.33 9.57
N GLN A 148 3.58 -17.42 10.49
CA GLN A 148 3.82 -17.26 11.94
C GLN A 148 4.90 -18.19 12.51
N ASP A 149 5.06 -19.40 11.94
CA ASP A 149 6.03 -20.41 12.39
C ASP A 149 7.35 -20.33 11.61
N SER A 150 7.44 -19.47 10.60
CA SER A 150 8.62 -19.29 9.76
C SER A 150 9.58 -18.29 10.41
N LEU A 151 10.79 -18.75 10.75
CA LEU A 151 11.81 -17.92 11.37
C LEU A 151 12.19 -16.74 10.44
N GLY A 152 12.08 -15.53 10.96
CA GLY A 152 12.43 -14.30 10.22
C GLY A 152 11.42 -13.91 9.14
N ALA A 153 10.20 -14.44 9.16
CA ALA A 153 9.16 -14.16 8.16
C ALA A 153 8.07 -13.16 8.65
N ASP A 154 8.40 -12.28 9.60
CA ASP A 154 7.43 -11.37 10.21
C ASP A 154 7.04 -10.26 9.22
N LEU A 155 5.73 -10.07 9.03
CA LEU A 155 5.22 -8.99 8.18
C LEU A 155 5.34 -7.63 8.87
N TYR A 156 5.37 -7.61 10.21
CA TYR A 156 5.45 -6.38 10.97
C TYR A 156 6.89 -5.97 11.22
N TYR A 157 7.11 -4.66 11.20
CA TYR A 157 8.23 -4.04 11.87
C TYR A 157 8.16 -4.32 13.38
N ARG A 158 9.27 -4.10 14.09
CA ARG A 158 9.40 -4.43 15.53
C ARG A 158 8.41 -3.70 16.45
N ASP A 159 7.75 -2.64 15.96
CA ASP A 159 6.69 -1.94 16.71
C ASP A 159 5.34 -2.68 16.65
N GLY A 160 5.18 -3.66 15.77
CA GLY A 160 3.92 -4.39 15.59
C GLY A 160 2.84 -3.60 14.86
N GLU A 161 3.17 -2.46 14.27
CA GLU A 161 2.24 -1.57 13.56
C GLU A 161 2.64 -1.40 12.10
N HIS A 162 3.90 -1.07 11.84
CA HIS A 162 4.38 -0.79 10.48
C HIS A 162 4.79 -2.07 9.75
N ALA A 163 4.95 -1.96 8.43
CA ALA A 163 5.46 -3.06 7.64
C ALA A 163 6.96 -3.27 7.81
N SER A 164 7.37 -4.53 7.91
CA SER A 164 8.75 -4.93 7.63
C SER A 164 9.01 -4.92 6.12
N ALA A 165 10.24 -5.17 5.71
CA ALA A 165 10.58 -5.42 4.31
C ALA A 165 9.72 -6.53 3.66
N ILE A 166 9.35 -7.56 4.44
CA ILE A 166 8.49 -8.66 3.97
C ILE A 166 7.04 -8.19 3.88
N GLY A 167 6.59 -7.37 4.84
CA GLY A 167 5.28 -6.71 4.79
C GLY A 167 5.13 -5.87 3.53
N ASP A 168 6.10 -4.99 3.22
CA ASP A 168 6.05 -4.14 2.04
C ASP A 168 6.21 -4.92 0.73
N PHE A 169 6.91 -6.06 0.75
CA PHE A 169 6.91 -7.00 -0.37
C PHE A 169 5.50 -7.56 -0.64
N LEU A 170 4.75 -7.94 0.40
CA LEU A 170 3.35 -8.37 0.27
C LEU A 170 2.46 -7.23 -0.25
N VAL A 171 2.54 -6.04 0.37
CA VAL A 171 1.79 -4.85 -0.03
C VAL A 171 2.02 -4.55 -1.52
N SER A 172 3.29 -4.50 -1.92
CA SER A 172 3.69 -4.20 -3.30
C SER A 172 3.17 -5.23 -4.29
N MET A 173 3.15 -6.50 -3.90
CA MET A 173 2.63 -7.58 -4.73
C MET A 173 1.11 -7.52 -4.90
N VAL A 174 0.36 -7.17 -3.84
CA VAL A 174 -1.09 -6.93 -3.92
C VAL A 174 -1.40 -5.79 -4.89
N LEU A 175 -0.71 -4.65 -4.74
CA LEU A 175 -0.90 -3.50 -5.62
C LEU A 175 -0.53 -3.82 -7.08
N THR A 176 0.59 -4.50 -7.30
CA THR A 176 1.03 -4.94 -8.63
C THR A 176 -0.01 -5.84 -9.28
N LYS A 177 -0.54 -6.82 -8.54
CA LYS A 177 -1.58 -7.73 -9.02
C LYS A 177 -2.87 -7.01 -9.36
N LEU A 178 -3.31 -6.09 -8.50
CA LEU A 178 -4.50 -5.28 -8.73
C LEU A 178 -4.38 -4.43 -10.00
N ILE A 179 -3.27 -3.71 -10.15
CA ILE A 179 -3.05 -2.74 -11.22
C ILE A 179 -2.86 -3.43 -12.58
N THR A 180 -2.09 -4.52 -12.61
CA THR A 180 -1.65 -5.15 -13.87
C THR A 180 -2.40 -6.44 -14.22
N GLY A 181 -3.11 -7.02 -13.25
CA GLY A 181 -3.66 -8.38 -13.36
C GLY A 181 -2.59 -9.48 -13.30
N LYS A 182 -1.31 -9.14 -13.15
CA LYS A 182 -0.17 -10.07 -13.18
C LYS A 182 0.65 -9.98 -11.89
N LEU A 183 1.45 -11.01 -11.63
CA LEU A 183 2.46 -10.99 -10.59
C LEU A 183 3.83 -10.73 -11.24
N PRO A 184 4.81 -10.16 -10.50
CA PRO A 184 6.19 -10.08 -10.97
C PRO A 184 6.77 -11.49 -11.20
N SER A 185 7.95 -11.56 -11.83
CA SER A 185 8.68 -12.83 -11.99
C SER A 185 8.81 -13.58 -10.66
N GLU A 186 8.85 -14.92 -10.70
CA GLU A 186 9.13 -15.73 -9.50
C GLU A 186 10.54 -15.48 -8.94
N ASP A 187 11.44 -14.99 -9.78
CA ASP A 187 12.79 -14.57 -9.37
C ASP A 187 12.83 -13.16 -8.76
N PHE A 188 11.69 -12.44 -8.74
CA PHE A 188 11.60 -11.15 -8.05
C PHE A 188 11.54 -11.40 -6.53
N LEU A 189 12.70 -11.36 -5.90
CA LEU A 189 12.90 -11.61 -4.47
C LEU A 189 13.49 -10.40 -3.75
N LYS A 190 13.50 -9.24 -4.39
CA LYS A 190 14.04 -8.00 -3.83
C LYS A 190 13.00 -7.32 -2.94
N ALA A 191 13.45 -6.73 -1.83
CA ALA A 191 12.72 -5.73 -1.07
C ALA A 191 13.72 -4.67 -0.55
N TYR A 192 13.21 -3.66 0.14
CA TYR A 192 14.03 -2.66 0.81
C TYR A 192 13.83 -2.74 2.33
N ASP A 193 14.86 -2.39 3.07
CA ASP A 193 14.84 -2.12 4.50
C ASP A 193 15.74 -0.91 4.75
N PHE A 194 15.12 0.26 4.78
CA PHE A 194 15.84 1.52 5.04
C PHE A 194 16.16 1.71 6.53
N THR A 195 15.73 0.82 7.41
CA THR A 195 15.85 1.02 8.85
C THR A 195 17.27 0.70 9.31
N ILE A 196 17.76 1.47 10.28
CA ILE A 196 19.03 1.16 10.92
C ILE A 196 18.74 0.25 12.14
N PRO A 197 19.42 -0.90 12.26
CA PRO A 197 19.31 -1.74 13.45
C PRO A 197 19.55 -0.92 14.73
N ASP A 198 18.78 -1.20 15.77
CA ASP A 198 18.93 -0.61 17.11
C ASP A 198 18.76 0.93 17.23
N GLN A 199 18.32 1.62 16.18
CA GLN A 199 18.05 3.08 16.17
C GLN A 199 16.54 3.37 16.21
N ASN A 200 16.08 4.36 16.97
CA ASN A 200 14.65 4.70 17.06
C ASN A 200 14.18 5.53 15.84
N TRP A 201 13.91 4.85 14.74
CA TRP A 201 13.32 5.36 13.49
C TRP A 201 14.25 6.24 12.65
N PHE A 202 14.78 7.32 13.24
CA PHE A 202 15.67 8.27 12.57
C PHE A 202 17.03 8.33 13.28
N PRO A 203 18.15 8.39 12.53
CA PRO A 203 18.24 8.39 11.06
C PRO A 203 17.91 7.03 10.43
N VAL A 204 17.63 7.04 9.13
CA VAL A 204 17.49 5.86 8.26
C VAL A 204 18.75 5.73 7.39
N LYS A 205 18.90 4.59 6.70
CA LYS A 205 19.93 4.45 5.66
C LYS A 205 19.65 5.47 4.55
N GLU A 206 20.71 6.02 3.95
CA GLU A 206 20.61 7.00 2.85
C GLU A 206 21.29 6.50 1.57
N ASP A 207 21.96 5.35 1.62
CA ASP A 207 22.57 4.68 0.49
C ASP A 207 21.73 3.44 0.16
N ILE A 208 21.02 3.53 -0.97
CA ILE A 208 20.05 2.54 -1.45
C ILE A 208 20.66 1.14 -1.53
N ASP A 209 21.95 1.03 -1.86
CA ASP A 209 22.61 -0.28 -1.98
C ASP A 209 22.66 -1.01 -0.62
N ASN A 210 22.63 -0.28 0.50
CA ASN A 210 22.58 -0.84 1.85
C ASN A 210 21.15 -1.18 2.33
N GLU A 211 20.14 -0.74 1.58
CA GLU A 211 18.72 -0.97 1.88
C GLU A 211 18.20 -2.24 1.22
N ILE A 212 18.84 -2.68 0.12
CA ILE A 212 18.41 -3.85 -0.63
C ILE A 212 18.54 -5.11 0.23
N VAL A 213 17.41 -5.79 0.42
CA VAL A 213 17.34 -7.09 1.09
C VAL A 213 16.69 -8.12 0.17
N SER A 214 16.96 -9.41 0.46
CA SER A 214 16.41 -10.53 -0.30
C SER A 214 15.38 -11.29 0.52
N ILE A 215 14.20 -11.49 -0.06
CA ILE A 215 13.11 -12.30 0.47
C ILE A 215 13.38 -13.77 0.14
N SER A 216 13.24 -14.66 1.12
CA SER A 216 13.43 -16.09 0.88
C SER A 216 12.35 -16.63 -0.08
N LYS A 217 12.72 -17.64 -0.88
CA LYS A 217 11.78 -18.24 -1.85
C LYS A 217 10.55 -18.83 -1.18
N ASP A 218 10.69 -19.41 0.00
CA ASP A 218 9.58 -20.00 0.75
C ASP A 218 8.58 -18.93 1.19
N VAL A 219 9.07 -17.81 1.74
CA VAL A 219 8.23 -16.67 2.15
C VAL A 219 7.55 -16.05 0.93
N ALA A 220 8.30 -15.80 -0.15
CA ALA A 220 7.74 -15.26 -1.39
C ALA A 220 6.66 -16.18 -1.98
N THR A 221 6.83 -17.50 -1.90
CA THR A 221 5.85 -18.49 -2.37
C THR A 221 4.54 -18.40 -1.58
N VAL A 222 4.63 -18.31 -0.25
CA VAL A 222 3.45 -18.13 0.61
C VAL A 222 2.73 -16.82 0.27
N ILE A 223 3.47 -15.71 0.15
CA ILE A 223 2.88 -14.41 -0.21
C ILE A 223 2.18 -14.50 -1.57
N ARG A 224 2.84 -15.04 -2.61
CA ARG A 224 2.25 -15.20 -3.96
C ARG A 224 0.96 -16.02 -3.94
N LYS A 225 0.92 -17.09 -3.16
CA LYS A 225 -0.27 -17.92 -2.97
C LYS A 225 -1.44 -17.10 -2.40
N HIS A 226 -1.21 -16.32 -1.34
CA HIS A 226 -2.27 -15.51 -0.71
C HIS A 226 -2.70 -14.34 -1.60
N VAL A 227 -1.77 -13.66 -2.28
CA VAL A 227 -2.11 -12.60 -3.25
C VAL A 227 -2.93 -13.16 -4.42
N SER A 228 -2.61 -14.37 -4.89
CA SER A 228 -3.35 -14.99 -6.01
C SER A 228 -4.75 -15.44 -5.61
N ALA A 229 -4.96 -15.82 -4.35
CA ALA A 229 -6.23 -16.30 -3.86
C ALA A 229 -7.27 -15.19 -3.66
N HIS A 230 -6.82 -13.95 -3.39
CA HIS A 230 -7.69 -12.81 -3.21
C HIS A 230 -7.92 -12.13 -4.56
N ALA A 231 -9.13 -12.27 -5.09
CA ALA A 231 -9.54 -11.50 -6.24
C ALA A 231 -9.67 -10.02 -5.84
N ALA A 232 -9.07 -9.12 -6.61
CA ALA A 232 -9.42 -7.71 -6.56
C ALA A 232 -10.93 -7.58 -6.74
N LEU A 233 -11.62 -6.88 -5.83
CA LEU A 233 -13.04 -6.61 -6.00
C LEU A 233 -13.19 -5.54 -7.10
N PRO A 234 -13.75 -5.88 -8.28
CA PRO A 234 -13.86 -4.93 -9.36
C PRO A 234 -15.06 -4.02 -9.09
N PHE A 235 -14.81 -2.78 -8.65
CA PHE A 235 -15.87 -1.78 -8.49
C PHE A 235 -15.85 -0.68 -9.55
N VAL A 236 -15.01 -0.80 -10.59
CA VAL A 236 -14.99 0.16 -11.70
C VAL A 236 -15.00 -0.57 -13.04
N THR A 237 -16.13 -0.49 -13.73
CA THR A 237 -16.18 -0.67 -15.17
C THR A 237 -15.67 0.61 -15.81
N LYS A 238 -14.60 0.51 -16.62
CA LYS A 238 -14.25 1.58 -17.55
C LYS A 238 -15.40 1.70 -18.54
N ASN A 239 -16.19 2.77 -18.47
CA ASN A 239 -17.08 3.19 -19.55
C ASN A 239 -16.30 4.01 -20.56
#